data_AF-A0A3M1LSZ7-F1
#
_entry.id   AF-A0A3M1LSZ7-F1
#
_cell.length_a   1.000
_cell.length_b   1.000
_cell.length_c   1.000
_cell.angle_alpha   90.00
_cell.angle_beta   90.00
_cell.angle_gamma   90.00
#
_symmetry.space_group_name_H-M   'P 1'
#
loop_
_entity.id
_entity.type
_entity.pdbx_description
1 polymer ?
#
loop_
_entity_poly.entity_id
_entity_poly.type
_entity_poly.pdbx_seq_one_letter_code
_entity_poly.pdbx_strand_id
1 'polypeptide(L)' 'MKELIKKLTEAYGPSGHEEQVRALIQEEIEGLADEVRVDAMGNLIALRKGDGQGRKVMLSAHMDEIGVMVT' A
#
# COMPACT_ATOMS: atom_id res chain seq x y z
N MET A 1 7.62 -15.54 2.08
CA MET A 1 8.02 -14.64 0.97
C MET A 1 7.27 -14.96 -0.31
N LYS A 2 7.35 -16.18 -0.86
CA LYS A 2 6.61 -16.53 -2.09
C LYS A 2 5.09 -16.33 -1.96
N GLU A 3 4.49 -16.69 -0.83
CA GLU A 3 3.04 -16.53 -0.61
C GLU A 3 2.57 -15.07 -0.61
N LEU A 4 3.29 -14.16 0.05
CA LEU A 4 2.92 -12.73 0.05
C LEU A 4 3.05 -12.12 -1.34
N ILE A 5 4.14 -12.44 -2.06
CA ILE A 5 4.31 -11.99 -3.44
C ILE A 5 3.13 -12.49 -4.28
N LYS A 6 2.79 -13.77 -4.19
CA LYS A 6 1.64 -14.35 -4.89
C LYS A 6 0.34 -13.62 -4.55
N LYS A 7 0.03 -13.42 -3.26
CA LYS A 7 -1.17 -12.72 -2.77
C LYS A 7 -1.28 -11.30 -3.34
N LEU A 8 -0.16 -10.56 -3.38
CA LEU A 8 -0.13 -9.19 -3.92
C LEU A 8 -0.22 -9.18 -5.46
N THR A 9 0.45 -10.09 -6.16
CA THR A 9 0.44 -10.14 -7.64
C THR A 9 -0.85 -10.70 -8.23
N GLU A 10 -1.62 -11.47 -7.46
CA GLU A 10 -2.93 -11.98 -7.88
C GLU A 10 -4.08 -11.02 -7.51
N ALA A 11 -3.79 -9.91 -6.83
CA ALA A 11 -4.77 -8.89 -6.51
C ALA A 11 -5.05 -8.00 -7.73
N TYR A 12 -6.32 -7.76 -8.01
CA TYR A 12 -6.71 -6.77 -9.01
C TYR A 12 -6.38 -5.36 -8.52
N GLY A 13 -5.73 -4.56 -9.36
CA GLY A 13 -5.47 -3.17 -9.02
C GLY A 13 -4.99 -2.32 -10.19
N PRO A 14 -5.68 -2.28 -11.35
CA PRO A 14 -5.30 -1.33 -12.39
C PRO A 14 -5.42 0.10 -11.87
N SER A 15 -4.64 1.02 -12.45
CA SER A 15 -4.58 2.41 -12.00
C SER A 15 -6.00 3.03 -11.87
N GLY A 16 -6.33 3.52 -10.68
CA GLY A 16 -7.65 4.07 -10.30
C GLY A 16 -8.62 3.07 -9.66
N HIS A 17 -8.26 1.79 -9.54
CA HIS A 17 -9.08 0.73 -8.94
C HIS A 17 -8.27 -0.14 -7.94
N GLU A 18 -7.45 0.50 -7.11
CA GLU A 18 -6.49 -0.16 -6.21
C GLU A 18 -7.10 -0.59 -4.85
N GLU A 19 -8.42 -0.56 -4.68
CA GLU A 19 -9.08 -0.88 -3.40
C GLU A 19 -8.71 -2.26 -2.84
N GLN A 20 -8.65 -3.27 -3.72
CA GLN A 20 -8.41 -4.65 -3.32
C GLN A 20 -6.95 -4.84 -2.85
N VAL A 21 -5.99 -4.41 -3.66
CA VAL A 21 -4.56 -4.46 -3.29
C VAL A 21 -4.28 -3.62 -2.04
N ARG A 22 -4.92 -2.46 -1.89
CA ARG A 22 -4.81 -1.62 -0.68
C ARG A 22 -5.29 -2.35 0.57
N ALA A 23 -6.44 -3.03 0.51
CA ALA A 23 -6.97 -3.79 1.64
C ALA A 23 -6.03 -4.93 2.05
N LEU A 24 -5.46 -5.63 1.07
CA LEU A 24 -4.48 -6.70 1.33
C LEU A 24 -3.22 -6.14 1.99
N ILE A 25 -2.67 -5.03 1.48
CA ILE A 25 -1.49 -4.39 2.11
C ILE A 25 -1.82 -3.94 3.53
N GLN A 26 -3.02 -3.37 3.76
CA GLN A 26 -3.44 -2.91 5.08
C GLN A 26 -3.48 -4.04 6.12
N GLU A 27 -3.95 -5.23 5.74
CA GLU A 27 -3.92 -6.44 6.57
C GLU A 27 -2.47 -6.86 6.89
N GLU A 28 -1.59 -6.88 5.90
CA GLU A 28 -0.19 -7.32 6.05
C GLU A 28 0.66 -6.37 6.92
N ILE A 29 0.28 -5.09 7.01
CA ILE A 29 1.00 -4.10 7.83
C ILE A 29 0.35 -3.83 9.19
N GLU A 30 -0.70 -4.58 9.55
CA GLU A 30 -1.39 -4.39 10.82
C GLU A 30 -0.42 -4.55 12.00
N GLY A 31 -0.43 -3.58 12.93
CA GLY A 31 0.48 -3.53 14.08
C GLY A 31 1.94 -3.18 13.75
N LEU A 32 2.30 -3.01 12.47
CA LEU A 32 3.66 -2.63 12.07
C LEU A 32 3.89 -1.11 12.04
N ALA A 33 2.82 -0.31 11.99
CA ALA A 33 2.87 1.15 11.98
C ALA A 33 2.08 1.75 13.16
N ASP A 34 2.47 2.95 13.59
CA ASP A 34 1.81 3.68 14.67
C ASP A 34 0.57 4.44 14.18
N GLU A 35 0.54 4.77 12.88
CA GLU A 35 -0.58 5.45 12.24
C GLU A 35 -0.72 4.93 10.81
N VAL A 36 -1.94 4.61 10.40
CA VAL A 36 -2.27 4.18 9.04
C VAL A 36 -3.44 5.01 8.55
N ARG A 37 -3.29 5.63 7.39
CA ARG A 37 -4.33 6.44 6.77
C ARG A 37 -4.37 6.22 5.27
N VAL A 38 -5.54 6.45 4.69
CA VAL A 38 -5.74 6.50 3.24
C VAL A 38 -6.00 7.95 2.86
N ASP A 39 -5.29 8.47 1.85
CA ASP A 39 -5.53 9.83 1.36
C ASP A 39 -6.70 9.90 0.34
N ALA A 40 -7.01 11.10 -0.14
CA ALA A 40 -8.12 11.32 -1.07
C ALA A 40 -7.93 10.63 -2.43
N MET A 41 -6.70 10.27 -2.80
CA MET A 41 -6.38 9.55 -4.03
C MET A 41 -6.36 8.03 -3.81
N GLY A 42 -6.55 7.56 -2.58
CA GLY A 42 -6.52 6.14 -2.27
C GLY A 42 -5.14 5.59 -1.91
N ASN A 43 -4.11 6.43 -1.71
CA ASN A 43 -2.79 5.94 -1.28
C ASN A 43 -2.84 5.47 0.17
N LEU A 44 -2.26 4.31 0.46
CA LEU A 44 -2.07 3.82 1.82
C LEU A 44 -0.76 4.39 2.40
N ILE A 45 -0.89 5.19 3.46
CA ILE A 45 0.25 5.84 4.12
C ILE A 45 0.36 5.30 5.53
N ALA A 46 1.46 4.58 5.78
CA ALA A 46 1.81 4.01 7.08
C ALA A 46 2.97 4.79 7.69
N LEU A 47 2.74 5.38 8.86
CA LEU A 47 3.74 6.14 9.62
C LEU A 47 4.23 5.30 10.80
N ARG A 48 5.54 5.02 10.82
CA ARG A 48 6.25 4.60 12.03
C ARG A 48 6.94 5.82 12.64
N LYS A 49 6.61 6.13 13.89
CA LYS A 49 7.22 7.22 14.65
C LYS A 49 8.59 6.76 15.15
N GLY A 50 9.63 7.50 14.77
CA GLY A 50 10.96 7.35 15.35
C GLY A 50 11.05 8.01 16.73
N ASP A 51 12.26 8.02 17.30
CA ASP A 51 12.58 8.67 18.58
C ASP A 51 12.55 10.21 18.56
N GLY A 52 12.27 10.81 17.40
CA GLY A 52 12.19 12.26 17.21
C GLY A 52 13.53 12.95 16.99
N GLN A 53 14.66 12.23 16.99
CA GLN A 53 16.00 12.81 16.81
C GLN A 53 16.55 12.64 15.38
N GLY A 54 15.87 11.84 14.54
CA GLY A 54 16.26 11.55 13.17
C GLY A 54 15.57 12.41 12.09
N ARG A 55 15.95 12.17 10.83
CA ARG A 55 15.25 12.71 9.65
C ARG A 55 14.00 11.89 9.35
N LYS A 56 13.00 12.52 8.72
CA LYS A 56 11.88 11.80 8.11
C LYS A 56 12.37 11.09 6.85
N VAL A 57 12.13 9.78 6.77
CA VAL A 57 12.45 8.94 5.61
C VAL A 57 11.14 8.41 5.05
N MET A 58 10.99 8.46 3.73
CA MET A 58 9.85 7.89 3.01
C MET A 58 10.35 6.75 2.14
N LEU A 59 9.75 5.58 2.33
CA LEU A 59 9.83 4.46 1.40
C LEU A 59 8.52 4.44 0.63
N SER A 60 8.60 4.34 -0.70
CA SER A 60 7.43 4.38 -1.58
C SER A 60 7.49 3.24 -2.58
N ALA A 61 6.32 2.65 -2.80
CA ALA A 61 6.00 1.77 -3.92
C ALA A 61 4.62 2.19 -4.43
N HIS A 62 4.29 1.82 -5.66
CA HIS A 62 2.95 2.03 -6.21
C HIS A 62 2.18 0.71 -6.17
N MET A 63 0.87 0.78 -5.88
CA MET A 63 0.01 -0.40 -5.73
C MET A 63 -0.55 -0.86 -7.06
N ASP A 64 -0.58 0.02 -8.04
CA ASP A 64 -1.27 -0.18 -9.29
C ASP A 64 -0.50 -1.09 -10.25
N GLU A 65 -1.26 -1.71 -11.13
CA GLU A 65 -0.77 -2.51 -12.24
C GLU A 65 -1.25 -1.97 -13.60
N ILE A 66 -0.60 -2.43 -14.67
CA ILE A 66 -1.03 -2.11 -16.04
C ILE A 66 -2.35 -2.84 -16.31
N GLY A 67 -3.36 -2.10 -16.77
CA GLY A 67 -4.64 -2.64 -17.20
C GLY A 67 -5.13 -2.05 -18.51
N VAL A 68 -6.38 -2.38 -18.87
CA VAL A 68 -7.09 -1.83 -20.03
C VAL A 68 -8.45 -1.31 -19.61
N MET A 69 -8.94 -0.27 -20.30
CA MET A 69 -10.26 0.31 -20.08
C MET A 69 -11.04 0.24 -21.40
N VAL A 70 -12.28 -0.26 -21.34
CA VAL A 70 -13.18 -0.27 -22.49
C VAL A 70 -13.72 1.14 -22.70
N THR A 71 -13.69 1.62 -23.94
CA THR A 71 -14.13 2.96 -24.36
C THR A 71 -15.35 2.92 -25.24
#